data_AF-A0A7Z0TLI6-F1
#
_entry.id   AF-A0A7Z0TLI6-F1
#
_cell.length_a   1.000
_cell.length_b   1.000
_cell.length_c   1.000
_cell.angle_alpha   90.00
_cell.angle_beta   90.00
_cell.angle_gamma   90.00
#
_symmetry.space_group_name_H-M   'P 1'
#
loop_
_entity.id
_entity.type
_entity.pdbx_description
1 polymer ?
#
loop_
_entity_poly.entity_id
_entity_poly.type
_entity_poly.pdbx_seq_one_letter_code
_entity_poly.pdbx_strand_id
1 'polypeptide(L)' 'MTRFLFIVSLILCASSASAQQPGHDACARDVTRFCRAVMSNGDGVVLACLKQNRTRLSKACDKVLMDHGQ' A
#
# COMPACT_ATOMS: atom_id res chain seq x y z
N MET A 1 -25.27 5.83 -42.01
CA MET A 1 -23.92 5.25 -41.95
C MET A 1 -22.98 5.91 -40.92
N THR A 2 -23.28 7.11 -40.39
CA THR A 2 -22.44 7.81 -39.37
C THR A 2 -22.89 7.62 -37.93
N ARG A 3 -24.13 7.16 -37.68
CA ARG A 3 -24.69 6.95 -36.33
C ARG A 3 -24.17 5.68 -35.63
N PHE A 4 -23.68 4.70 -36.38
CA PHE A 4 -23.13 3.45 -35.84
C PHE A 4 -21.75 3.64 -35.20
N LEU A 5 -20.97 4.62 -35.67
CA LEU A 5 -19.63 4.90 -35.15
C LEU A 5 -19.64 5.53 -33.75
N PHE A 6 -20.71 6.25 -33.39
CA PHE A 6 -20.86 6.85 -32.06
C PHE A 6 -21.16 5.83 -30.96
N ILE A 7 -21.78 4.70 -31.30
CA ILE A 7 -22.16 3.66 -30.34
C ILE A 7 -20.95 2.82 -29.91
N VAL A 8 -19.98 2.64 -30.82
CA VAL A 8 -18.74 1.88 -30.57
C VAL A 8 -17.84 2.55 -29.53
N SER A 9 -17.85 3.88 -29.43
CA SER A 9 -17.06 4.61 -28.42
C SER A 9 -17.58 4.47 -26.99
N LEU A 10 -18.86 4.13 -26.77
CA LEU A 10 -19.43 4.02 -25.43
C LEU A 10 -19.09 2.68 -24.74
N ILE A 11 -18.69 1.66 -25.51
CA ILE A 11 -18.47 0.29 -25.02
C ILE A 11 -17.09 0.13 -24.36
N LEU A 12 -16.17 1.09 -24.53
CA LEU A 12 -14.78 0.97 -24.05
C LEU A 12 -14.54 1.43 -22.60
N CYS A 13 -15.56 1.97 -21.90
CA CYS A 13 -15.38 2.57 -20.57
C CYS A 13 -15.67 1.63 -19.38
N ALA A 14 -16.04 0.37 -19.60
CA ALA A 14 -16.58 -0.49 -18.53
C ALA A 14 -15.60 -1.48 -17.87
N SER A 15 -14.30 -1.44 -18.19
CA SER A 15 -13.35 -2.48 -17.74
C SER A 15 -12.20 -1.98 -16.85
N SER A 16 -12.45 -1.05 -15.95
CA SER A 16 -11.53 -0.78 -14.84
C SER A 16 -12.26 -0.77 -13.50
N ALA A 17 -12.81 -1.93 -13.13
CA ALA A 17 -12.88 -2.27 -11.72
C ALA A 17 -11.44 -2.49 -11.23
N SER A 18 -10.74 -1.40 -10.91
CA SER A 18 -9.49 -1.49 -10.17
C SER A 18 -9.83 -2.01 -8.78
N ALA A 19 -9.71 -3.32 -8.62
CA ALA A 19 -9.73 -3.98 -7.34
C ALA A 19 -8.76 -3.22 -6.42
N GLN A 20 -9.32 -2.64 -5.35
CA GLN A 20 -8.63 -1.92 -4.29
C GLN A 20 -7.29 -2.58 -3.99
N GLN A 21 -6.17 -1.99 -4.42
CA GLN A 21 -4.83 -2.46 -4.04
C GLN A 21 -4.55 -1.97 -2.62
N PRO A 22 -4.65 -2.79 -1.56
CA PRO A 22 -4.24 -2.41 -0.21
C PRO A 22 -2.70 -2.53 -0.08
N GLY A 23 -1.98 -2.43 -1.21
CA GLY A 23 -0.63 -2.93 -1.40
C GLY A 23 0.48 -1.90 -1.18
N HIS A 24 0.16 -0.65 -0.85
CA HIS A 24 1.20 0.38 -0.81
C HIS A 24 2.00 0.41 0.51
N ASP A 25 1.55 -0.25 1.57
CA ASP A 25 2.33 -0.36 2.80
C ASP A 25 2.00 -1.64 3.57
N ALA A 26 2.74 -2.73 3.32
CA ALA A 26 2.67 -3.95 4.12
C ALA A 26 2.86 -3.66 5.62
N CYS A 27 3.57 -2.58 5.94
CA CYS A 27 3.84 -2.10 7.28
C CYS A 27 2.81 -1.11 7.84
N ALA A 28 1.87 -0.56 7.05
CA ALA A 28 0.97 0.51 7.54
C ALA A 28 0.14 0.08 8.77
N ARG A 29 -0.31 -1.17 8.80
CA ARG A 29 -1.03 -1.72 9.96
C ARG A 29 -0.15 -1.82 11.20
N ASP A 30 1.11 -2.23 11.04
CA ASP A 30 2.03 -2.38 12.15
C ASP A 30 2.54 -1.02 12.64
N VAL A 31 2.79 -0.08 11.72
CA VAL A 31 3.09 1.32 12.03
C VAL A 31 1.96 1.93 12.85
N THR A 32 0.71 1.74 12.44
CA THR A 32 -0.45 2.30 13.16
C THR A 32 -0.65 1.64 14.53
N ARG A 33 -0.25 0.39 14.73
CA ARG A 33 -0.39 -0.32 16.01
C ARG A 33 0.76 -0.05 16.98
N PHE A 34 1.99 -0.06 16.50
CA PHE A 34 3.20 -0.02 17.34
C PHE A 34 3.89 1.34 17.29
N CYS A 35 3.86 2.02 16.14
CA CYS A 35 4.61 3.24 15.89
C CYS A 35 3.75 4.50 15.75
N ARG A 36 2.47 4.45 16.16
CA ARG A 36 1.51 5.57 16.04
C ARG A 36 2.04 6.87 16.63
N ALA A 37 2.73 6.79 17.77
CA ALA A 37 3.29 7.94 18.46
C ALA A 37 4.42 8.63 17.67
N VAL A 38 5.07 7.91 16.75
CA VAL A 38 6.21 8.43 15.97
C VAL A 38 5.90 8.66 14.49
N MET A 39 4.67 8.38 14.04
CA MET A 39 4.25 8.60 12.65
C MET A 39 4.43 10.06 12.20
N SER A 40 4.22 11.01 13.11
CA SER A 40 4.38 12.45 12.81
C SER A 40 5.83 12.93 12.80
N ASN A 41 6.78 12.09 13.25
CA ASN A 41 8.20 12.44 13.29
C ASN A 41 8.94 12.10 11.97
N GLY A 42 8.24 11.52 11.00
CA GLY A 42 8.75 11.18 9.68
C GLY A 42 9.23 9.73 9.53
N ASP A 43 9.49 9.35 8.28
CA ASP A 43 9.72 7.95 7.88
C ASP A 43 10.95 7.32 8.53
N GLY A 44 12.00 8.10 8.77
CA GLY A 44 13.22 7.61 9.43
C GLY A 44 12.97 7.14 10.87
N VAL A 45 12.13 7.87 11.61
CA VAL A 45 11.77 7.53 12.99
C VAL A 45 10.79 6.36 13.01
N VAL A 46 9.86 6.33 12.06
CA VAL A 46 8.95 5.20 11.87
C VAL A 46 9.73 3.93 11.55
N LEU A 47 10.74 4.00 10.67
CA LEU A 47 11.59 2.87 10.33
C LEU A 47 12.39 2.38 11.54
N ALA A 48 12.96 3.28 12.33
CA ALA A 48 13.64 2.91 13.57
C ALA A 48 12.68 2.22 14.56
N CYS A 49 11.46 2.73 14.71
CA CYS A 49 10.44 2.11 15.55
C CYS A 49 10.03 0.71 15.03
N LEU A 50 9.90 0.53 13.71
CA LEU A 50 9.65 -0.77 13.11
C LEU A 50 10.81 -1.73 13.39
N LYS A 51 12.07 -1.30 13.23
CA LYS A 51 13.25 -2.11 13.57
C LYS A 51 13.24 -2.56 15.02
N GLN A 52 12.91 -1.67 15.95
CA GLN A 52 12.82 -2.00 17.38
C GLN A 52 11.69 -2.99 17.69
N ASN A 53 10.60 -2.96 16.91
CA ASN A 53 9.44 -3.83 17.10
C ASN A 53 9.41 -5.03 16.15
N ARG A 54 10.50 -5.36 15.44
CA ARG A 54 10.61 -6.45 14.44
C ARG A 54 9.92 -7.75 14.85
N THR A 55 10.18 -8.20 16.08
CA THR A 55 9.63 -9.44 16.64
C THR A 55 8.11 -9.43 16.83
N ARG A 56 7.50 -8.24 16.82
CA ARG A 56 6.06 -8.00 17.00
C ARG A 56 5.36 -7.60 15.70
N LEU A 57 6.11 -7.33 14.63
CA LEU A 57 5.55 -6.96 13.34
C LEU A 57 4.84 -8.15 12.69
N SER A 58 3.95 -7.86 11.76
CA SER A 58 3.34 -8.89 10.91
C SER A 58 4.40 -9.48 9.98
N LYS A 59 4.28 -10.76 9.64
CA LYS A 59 5.20 -11.44 8.69
C LYS A 59 5.38 -10.69 7.36
N ALA A 60 4.33 -10.00 6.90
CA ALA A 60 4.38 -9.18 5.70
C ALA A 60 5.33 -7.97 5.84
N CYS A 61 5.24 -7.24 6.96
CA CYS A 61 6.10 -6.08 7.22
C CYS A 61 7.54 -6.50 7.51
N ASP A 62 7.73 -7.58 8.28
CA ASP A 62 9.06 -8.14 8.53
C ASP A 62 9.75 -8.58 7.23
N LYS A 63 9.03 -9.27 6.35
CA LYS A 63 9.54 -9.64 5.03
C LYS A 63 9.96 -8.42 4.21
N VAL A 64 9.18 -7.35 4.20
CA VAL A 64 9.54 -6.11 3.50
C VAL A 64 10.80 -5.49 4.08
N LEU A 65 10.92 -5.41 5.41
CA LEU A 65 12.13 -4.90 6.04
C LEU A 65 13.36 -5.77 5.72
N MET A 66 13.20 -7.10 5.66
CA MET A 66 14.28 -8.01 5.25
C MET A 66 14.66 -7.85 3.78
N ASP A 67 13.68 -7.70 2.89
CA ASP A 67 13.88 -7.56 1.44
C ASP A 67 14.64 -6.27 1.09
N HIS A 68 14.38 -5.20 1.84
CA HIS A 68 15.10 -3.93 1.74
C HIS A 68 16.40 -3.86 2.56
N GLY A 69 16.86 -4.99 3.12
CA GLY A 69 18.12 -5.10 3.86
C GLY A 69 18.18 -4.25 5.13
N GLN A 70 17.02 -3.95 5.72
CA GLN A 70 16.92 -3.13 6.92
C GLN A 70 17.22 -3.92 8.19
#